data_AF-X0T6D2-F1
#
_entry.id   AF-X0T6D2-F1
#
_cell.length_a   1.000
_cell.length_b   1.000
_cell.length_c   1.000
_cell.angle_alpha   90.00
_cell.angle_beta   90.00
_cell.angle_gamma   90.00
#
_symmetry.space_group_name_H-M   'P 1'
#
loop_
_entity.id
_entity.type
_entity.pdbx_description
1 polymer ?
#
loop_
_entity_poly.entity_id
_entity_poly.type
_entity_poly.pdbx_seq_one_letter_code
_entity_poly.pdbx_strand_id
1 'polypeptide(L)'
;DRFILFGGYQLGEVDFSDETWAYDYNANTWTQLSPSSQPSGRRLFTMVYAEGADKIVLFGGMAGNFLKEETSDELWIFDPVSDEWSQVMPDATNP
;
A
#
# COMPACT_ATOMS: atom_id res chain seq x y z
N ASP A 1 -12.96 -10.17 9.71
CA ASP A 1 -12.76 -8.99 8.84
C ASP A 1 -11.53 -8.23 9.27
N ARG A 2 -10.73 -7.80 8.29
CA ARG A 2 -9.50 -7.04 8.54
C ARG A 2 -9.55 -5.72 7.80
N PHE A 3 -9.04 -4.67 8.43
CA PHE A 3 -8.80 -3.38 7.79
C PHE A 3 -7.30 -3.26 7.52
N ILE A 4 -6.95 -2.85 6.30
CA ILE A 4 -5.56 -2.68 5.87
C ILE A 4 -5.24 -1.19 5.81
N LEU A 5 -4.15 -0.81 6.47
CA LEU A 5 -3.55 0.51 6.44
C LEU A 5 -2.18 0.40 5.80
N PHE A 6 -1.84 1.36 4.93
CA PHE A 6 -0.53 1.42 4.31
C PHE A 6 -0.01 2.86 4.32
N GLY A 7 1.27 3.02 4.60
CA GLY A 7 2.04 4.25 4.43
C GLY A 7 1.49 5.51 5.11
N GLY A 8 1.78 6.66 4.51
CA GLY A 8 1.38 7.97 5.02
C GLY A 8 2.48 8.72 5.78
N TYR A 9 2.05 9.68 6.59
CA TYR A 9 2.92 10.60 7.30
C TYR A 9 3.22 10.13 8.71
N GLN A 10 4.50 10.13 9.07
CA GLN A 10 4.96 9.88 10.43
C GLN A 10 5.61 11.15 10.99
N LEU A 11 5.06 11.62 12.13
CA LEU A 11 5.57 12.80 12.82
C LEU A 11 7.02 12.58 13.24
N GLY A 12 7.91 13.49 12.84
CA GLY A 12 9.33 13.44 13.18
C GLY A 12 10.21 12.67 12.18
N GLU A 13 9.61 12.00 11.19
CA GLU A 13 10.33 11.30 10.13
C GLU A 13 10.37 12.10 8.83
N VAL A 14 11.49 11.97 8.12
CA VAL A 14 11.66 12.59 6.79
C VAL A 14 11.04 11.70 5.73
N ASP A 15 11.27 10.38 5.83
CA ASP A 15 10.75 9.38 4.90
C ASP A 15 9.26 9.14 5.14
N PHE A 16 8.51 8.94 4.05
CA PHE A 16 7.13 8.48 4.17
C PHE A 16 7.12 7.02 4.62
N SER A 17 6.09 6.63 5.38
CA SER A 17 5.95 5.25 5.81
C SER A 17 5.67 4.35 4.61
N ASP A 18 6.30 3.18 4.60
CA ASP A 18 6.04 2.05 3.72
C ASP A 18 5.45 0.86 4.49
N GLU A 19 5.06 1.08 5.75
CA GLU A 19 4.54 0.01 6.59
C GLU A 19 3.14 -0.39 6.15
N THR A 20 2.87 -1.69 6.20
CA THR A 20 1.51 -2.24 6.07
C THR A 20 1.05 -2.73 7.44
N TRP A 21 -0.13 -2.29 7.86
CA TRP A 21 -0.73 -2.67 9.13
C TRP A 21 -2.10 -3.31 8.86
N ALA A 22 -2.37 -4.43 9.54
CA ALA A 22 -3.66 -5.07 9.56
C ALA A 22 -4.32 -4.89 10.92
N TYR A 23 -5.56 -4.40 10.93
CA TYR A 23 -6.41 -4.40 12.11
C TYR A 23 -7.40 -5.55 12.03
N ASP A 24 -7.35 -6.44 13.01
CA ASP A 24 -8.35 -7.49 13.19
C ASP A 24 -9.49 -6.96 14.08
N TYR A 25 -10.70 -6.89 13.52
CA TYR A 25 -11.87 -6.41 14.24
C TYR A 25 -12.30 -7.32 15.40
N ASN A 26 -12.15 -8.64 15.23
CA ASN A 26 -12.57 -9.62 16.24
C ASN A 26 -11.61 -9.63 17.43
N ALA A 27 -10.31 -9.54 17.16
CA ALA A 27 -9.29 -9.50 18.19
C ALA A 27 -9.07 -8.09 18.77
N ASN A 28 -9.55 -7.05 18.07
CA ASN A 28 -9.30 -5.64 18.39
C ASN A 28 -7.81 -5.33 18.52
N THR A 29 -7.02 -5.83 17.57
CA THR A 29 -5.55 -5.71 17.59
C THR A 29 -5.02 -5.25 16.24
N TRP A 30 -4.04 -4.34 16.29
CA TRP A 30 -3.19 -4.01 15.15
C TRP A 30 -2.00 -4.96 15.08
N THR A 31 -1.69 -5.44 13.88
CA THR A 31 -0.50 -6.22 13.58
C THR A 31 0.22 -5.58 12.41
N GLN A 32 1.50 -5.27 12.60
CA GLN A 32 2.36 -4.85 11.51
C GLN A 32 2.66 -6.07 10.64
N LEU A 33 2.37 -5.97 9.36
CA LEU A 33 2.71 -7.00 8.39
C LEU A 33 4.13 -6.80 7.90
N SER A 34 4.75 -7.87 7.42
CA SER A 34 6.08 -7.83 6.80
C SER A 34 6.06 -8.55 5.45
N PRO A 35 5.33 -8.00 4.46
CA PRO A 35 5.28 -8.54 3.11
C PRO A 35 6.69 -8.57 2.49
N SER A 36 6.96 -9.59 1.69
CA SER A 36 8.27 -9.79 1.05
C SER A 36 8.55 -8.79 -0.08
N SER A 37 7.48 -8.30 -0.71
CA SER A 37 7.48 -7.21 -1.69
C SER A 37 6.47 -6.18 -1.24
N GLN A 38 6.80 -4.88 -1.33
CA GLN A 38 5.90 -3.79 -0.96
C GLN A 38 6.19 -2.51 -1.74
N PRO A 39 5.21 -1.61 -1.90
CA PRO A 39 5.44 -0.29 -2.45
C PRO A 39 6.41 0.49 -1.56
N SER A 40 7.20 1.36 -2.16
CA SER A 40 7.98 2.35 -1.40
C SER A 40 7.07 3.29 -0.61
N GLY A 41 7.63 3.89 0.44
CA GLY A 41 6.91 4.77 1.33
C GLY A 41 6.30 5.94 0.58
N ARG A 42 5.01 6.19 0.83
CA ARG A 42 4.23 7.15 0.04
C ARG A 42 3.05 7.76 0.77
N ARG A 43 2.58 8.89 0.24
CA ARG A 43 1.35 9.60 0.65
C ARG A 43 0.54 10.03 -0.55
N LEU A 44 -0.70 10.51 -0.33
CA LEU A 44 -1.60 11.00 -1.38
C LEU A 44 -1.88 10.00 -2.52
N PHE A 45 -1.73 8.71 -2.25
CA PHE A 45 -2.12 7.63 -3.16
C PHE A 45 -3.62 7.32 -3.03
N THR A 46 -4.17 6.61 -4.01
CA THR A 46 -5.52 6.06 -3.91
C THR A 46 -5.44 4.58 -3.53
N MET A 47 -6.31 4.14 -2.61
CA MET A 47 -6.42 2.73 -2.23
C MET A 47 -7.89 2.32 -2.20
N VAL A 48 -8.22 1.21 -2.86
CA VAL A 48 -9.60 0.72 -3.00
C VAL A 48 -9.67 -0.79 -2.85
N TYR A 49 -10.76 -1.31 -2.30
CA TYR A 49 -11.03 -2.74 -2.24
C TYR A 49 -11.85 -3.17 -3.47
N ALA A 50 -11.33 -4.16 -4.21
CA ALA A 50 -11.95 -4.73 -5.40
C ALA A 50 -12.69 -6.03 -5.01
N GLU A 51 -13.96 -5.90 -4.64
CA GLU A 51 -14.80 -7.00 -4.14
C GLU A 51 -14.82 -8.23 -5.07
N GLY A 52 -14.88 -8.02 -6.39
CA GLY A 52 -14.92 -9.12 -7.37
C GLY A 52 -13.66 -10.00 -7.43
N ALA A 53 -12.53 -9.51 -6.92
CA ALA A 53 -11.26 -10.23 -6.88
C ALA A 53 -10.77 -10.54 -5.46
N ASP A 54 -11.44 -9.99 -4.44
CA ASP A 54 -11.01 -9.99 -3.04
C ASP A 54 -9.56 -9.49 -2.87
N LYS A 55 -9.26 -8.34 -3.49
CA LYS A 55 -7.94 -7.69 -3.45
C LYS A 55 -8.06 -6.22 -3.09
N ILE A 56 -6.98 -5.64 -2.59
CA ILE A 56 -6.85 -4.19 -2.44
C ILE A 56 -5.92 -3.67 -3.54
N VAL A 57 -6.34 -2.61 -4.19
CA VAL A 57 -5.58 -1.93 -5.24
C VAL A 57 -5.07 -0.61 -4.69
N LEU A 58 -3.76 -0.39 -4.81
CA LEU A 58 -3.11 0.89 -4.55
C LEU A 58 -2.59 1.46 -5.86
N PHE A 59 -2.88 2.73 -6.11
CA PHE A 59 -2.41 3.40 -7.33
C PHE A 59 -1.79 4.77 -7.03
N GLY A 60 -0.58 4.95 -7.58
CA GLY A 60 0.16 6.19 -7.64
C GLY A 60 0.53 6.80 -6.29
N GLY A 61 0.41 8.12 -6.20
CA GLY A 61 0.76 8.93 -5.03
C GLY A 61 2.12 9.61 -5.14
N MET A 62 2.59 10.17 -4.01
CA MET A 62 3.92 10.77 -3.86
C MET A 62 4.79 9.81 -3.06
N ALA A 63 5.77 9.20 -3.72
CA ALA A 63 6.73 8.29 -3.13
C ALA A 63 8.01 9.02 -2.67
N GLY A 64 8.73 8.41 -1.74
CA GLY A 64 10.00 8.93 -1.24
C GLY A 64 9.83 9.68 0.08
N ASN A 65 10.25 10.94 0.12
CA ASN A 65 10.34 11.70 1.37
C ASN A 65 10.16 13.20 1.16
N PHE A 66 10.01 13.97 2.25
CA PHE A 66 9.76 15.41 2.18
C PHE A 66 10.86 16.23 1.50
N LEU A 67 12.07 15.70 1.36
CA LEU A 67 13.18 16.38 0.70
C LEU A 67 13.21 16.08 -0.81
N LYS A 68 12.64 14.94 -1.22
CA LYS A 68 12.58 14.48 -2.60
C LYS A 68 11.31 13.67 -2.83
N GLU A 69 10.21 14.36 -3.09
CA GLU A 69 8.94 13.74 -3.44
C GLU A 69 8.91 13.43 -4.94
N GLU A 70 8.57 12.19 -5.28
CA GLU A 70 8.43 11.74 -6.66
C GLU A 70 6.99 11.28 -6.89
N THR A 71 6.34 11.82 -7.92
CA THR A 71 5.02 11.31 -8.33
C THR A 71 5.20 9.91 -8.90
N SER A 72 4.44 8.97 -8.37
CA SER A 72 4.43 7.57 -8.81
C SER A 72 3.17 7.31 -9.63
N ASP A 73 3.32 6.52 -10.68
CA ASP A 73 2.27 5.93 -11.51
C ASP A 73 2.15 4.40 -11.29
N GLU A 74 2.83 3.89 -10.25
CA GLU A 74 2.85 2.47 -9.95
C GLU A 74 1.48 1.96 -9.49
N LEU A 75 1.12 0.79 -10.00
CA LEU A 75 -0.05 0.04 -9.58
C LEU A 75 0.39 -1.15 -8.72
N TRP A 76 -0.18 -1.29 -7.54
CA TRP A 76 0.12 -2.36 -6.61
C TRP A 76 -1.17 -3.07 -6.20
N ILE A 77 -1.11 -4.40 -6.13
CA ILE A 77 -2.21 -5.24 -5.66
C ILE A 77 -1.77 -5.91 -4.36
N PHE A 78 -2.58 -5.78 -3.32
CA PHE A 78 -2.42 -6.51 -2.07
C PHE A 78 -3.35 -7.70 -2.03
N ASP A 79 -2.79 -8.86 -1.70
CA ASP A 79 -3.52 -10.10 -1.45
C ASP A 79 -3.75 -10.28 0.06
N PRO A 80 -4.99 -10.11 0.55
CA PRO A 80 -5.32 -10.28 1.96
C PRO A 80 -5.38 -11.75 2.40
N VAL A 81 -5.10 -12.73 1.54
CA VAL A 81 -4.96 -14.13 1.97
C VAL A 81 -3.51 -14.46 2.28
N SER A 82 -2.58 -13.97 1.46
CA SER A 82 -1.14 -14.21 1.64
C SER A 82 -0.42 -13.10 2.38
N ASP A 83 -1.08 -11.95 2.62
CA ASP A 83 -0.46 -10.75 3.19
C ASP A 83 0.73 -10.23 2.37
N GLU A 84 0.60 -10.28 1.04
CA GLU A 84 1.67 -9.90 0.10
C GLU A 84 1.20 -8.81 -0.85
N TRP A 85 2.12 -7.88 -1.18
CA TRP A 85 1.92 -6.98 -2.31
C TRP A 85 2.53 -7.54 -3.59
N SER A 86 2.00 -7.12 -4.73
CA SER A 86 2.55 -7.39 -6.05
C SER A 86 2.43 -6.15 -6.92
N GLN A 87 3.55 -5.72 -7.50
CA GLN A 87 3.56 -4.63 -8.45
C GLN A 87 2.98 -5.11 -9.78
N VAL A 88 2.04 -4.35 -10.32
CA VAL A 88 1.49 -4.56 -11.65
C VAL A 88 2.10 -3.52 -12.57
N MET A 89 2.91 -3.97 -13.52
CA MET A 89 3.32 -3.14 -14.65
C MET A 89 2.28 -3.31 -15.74
N PRO A 90 1.46 -2.30 -16.05
CA PRO A 90 0.61 -2.37 -17.22
C PRO A 90 1.53 -2.50 -18.44
N ASP A 91 1.37 -3.58 -19.20
CA ASP A 91 2.00 -3.67 -20.52
C ASP A 91 1.48 -2.49 -21.35
N ALA A 92 2.39 -1.68 -21.90
CA ALA A 92 2.09 -0.51 -22.72
C ALA A 92 1.28 -0.82 -24.01
N THR A 93 0.84 -2.06 -24.18
CA THR A 93 0.18 -2.60 -25.37
C THR A 93 -1.31 -2.91 -25.18
N ASN A 94 -1.87 -2.77 -23.98
CA ASN A 94 -3.31 -3.01 -23.76
C ASN A 94 -4.04 -1.72 -23.32
N PRO A 95 -4.65 -0.98 -24.28
CA PRO A 95 -5.37 0.27 -24.02
C PRO A 95 -6.70 0.07 -23.30
#